data_AF-A0A392RDF5-F1
#
_entry.id   AF-A0A392RDF5-F1
#
_cell.length_a   1.000
_cell.length_b   1.000
_cell.length_c   1.000
_cell.angle_alpha   90.00
_cell.angle_beta   90.00
_cell.angle_gamma   90.00
#
_symmetry.space_group_name_H-M   'P 1'
#
loop_
_entity.id
_entity.type
_entity.pdbx_description
1 polymer ?
#
loop_
_entity_poly.entity_id
_entity_poly.type
_entity_poly.pdbx_seq_one_letter_code
_entity_poly.pdbx_strand_id
1 'polypeptide(L)'
;MQFPLIYTDSTSPLYDKLRDANHQPPTLIDLNYDGDDDNDDGIDKISTNLTIMYRQLVSSGKTARLFFGNSYRAGDEPDPGPGSLENVPHGT
;
A
#
# COMPACT_ATOMS: atom_id res chain seq x y z
N MET A 1 9.29 5.90 -6.91
CA MET A 1 8.67 4.75 -6.21
C MET A 1 8.00 3.85 -7.24
N GLN A 2 8.77 3.34 -8.20
CA GLN A 2 8.23 2.55 -9.31
C GLN A 2 8.36 1.07 -9.01
N PHE A 3 7.62 0.27 -9.75
CA PHE A 3 7.78 -1.18 -9.76
C PHE A 3 9.22 -1.58 -10.12
N PRO A 4 9.93 -2.38 -9.31
CA PRO A 4 11.34 -2.69 -9.59
C PRO A 4 11.52 -3.51 -10.86
N LEU A 5 12.46 -3.10 -11.72
CA LEU A 5 12.70 -3.71 -13.05
C LEU A 5 13.09 -5.20 -13.01
N ILE A 6 13.60 -5.70 -11.88
CA ILE A 6 13.93 -7.13 -11.72
C ILE A 6 12.69 -8.04 -11.82
N TYR A 7 11.50 -7.48 -11.64
CA TYR A 7 10.22 -8.18 -11.71
C TYR A 7 9.50 -8.04 -13.07
N THR A 8 10.00 -7.23 -14.02
CA THR A 8 9.32 -6.94 -15.30
C THR A 8 9.80 -7.81 -16.46
N ASP A 9 10.99 -8.42 -16.36
CA ASP A 9 11.53 -9.30 -17.39
C ASP A 9 10.77 -10.62 -17.42
N SER A 10 10.03 -10.91 -18.50
CA SER A 10 9.21 -12.11 -18.64
C SER A 10 9.99 -13.42 -18.64
N THR A 11 11.32 -13.37 -18.80
CA THR A 11 12.20 -14.54 -18.68
C THR A 11 12.73 -14.76 -17.26
N SER A 12 12.54 -13.79 -16.37
CA SER A 12 12.97 -13.85 -14.97
C SER A 12 12.06 -14.78 -14.15
N PRO A 13 12.61 -15.56 -13.21
CA PRO A 13 11.80 -16.32 -12.25
C PRO A 13 11.01 -15.43 -11.27
N LEU A 14 11.30 -14.12 -11.23
CA LEU A 14 10.59 -13.14 -10.41
C LEU A 14 9.37 -12.54 -11.13
N TYR A 15 9.20 -12.81 -12.43
CA TYR A 15 8.10 -12.29 -13.20
C TYR A 15 6.79 -13.01 -12.89
N ASP A 16 5.71 -12.23 -12.89
CA ASP A 16 4.35 -12.74 -12.83
C ASP A 16 3.51 -11.95 -13.85
N LYS A 17 2.77 -12.68 -14.69
CA LYS A 17 1.90 -12.12 -15.72
C LYS A 17 0.57 -11.62 -15.18
N LEU A 18 0.16 -12.07 -13.98
CA LEU A 18 -1.11 -11.71 -13.35
C LEU A 18 -0.96 -10.45 -12.49
N ARG A 19 -0.42 -9.39 -13.09
CA ARG A 19 -0.27 -8.06 -12.47
C ARG A 19 -0.99 -7.03 -13.33
N ASP A 20 -1.29 -5.87 -12.73
CA ASP A 20 -1.87 -4.76 -13.48
C ASP A 20 -0.92 -4.32 -14.61
N ALA A 21 -1.46 -4.26 -15.83
CA ALA A 21 -0.72 -3.88 -17.02
C ALA A 21 -0.46 -2.37 -17.08
N ASN A 22 -1.32 -1.55 -16.47
CA ASN A 22 -1.23 -0.09 -16.43
C ASN A 22 -0.26 0.39 -15.34
N HIS A 23 0.02 -0.44 -14.32
CA HIS A 23 0.98 -0.12 -13.26
C HIS A 23 2.39 -0.69 -13.49
N GLN A 24 2.73 -1.05 -14.73
CA GLN A 24 4.13 -1.32 -15.10
C GLN A 24 4.94 -0.02 -15.14
N PRO A 25 6.29 -0.08 -15.01
CA PRO A 25 7.13 1.12 -15.15
C PRO A 25 6.87 1.86 -16.48
N PRO A 26 6.86 3.20 -16.48
CA PRO A 26 7.35 4.10 -15.44
C PRO A 26 6.31 4.55 -14.40
N THR A 27 5.14 3.90 -14.32
CA THR A 27 4.08 4.30 -13.37
C THR A 27 4.58 4.28 -11.93
N LEU A 28 4.24 5.33 -11.17
CA LEU A 28 4.53 5.41 -9.74
C LEU A 28 3.43 4.68 -8.96
N ILE A 29 3.81 3.92 -7.93
CA ILE A 29 2.82 3.36 -7.00
C ILE A 29 2.00 4.49 -6.36
N ASP A 30 0.72 4.26 -6.15
CA ASP A 30 -0.13 5.08 -5.27
C ASP A 30 -0.32 4.34 -3.94
N LEU A 31 0.18 4.93 -2.85
CA LEU A 31 0.08 4.34 -1.51
C LEU A 31 -1.30 4.52 -0.87
N ASN A 32 -2.25 5.16 -1.56
CA ASN A 32 -3.64 5.31 -1.15
C ASN A 32 -4.57 5.09 -2.35
N TYR A 33 -4.22 4.11 -3.19
CA TYR A 33 -5.03 3.71 -4.33
C TYR A 33 -6.44 3.29 -3.90
N ASP A 34 -7.45 3.73 -4.65
CA ASP A 34 -8.87 3.46 -4.38
C ASP A 34 -9.51 2.56 -5.45
N GLY A 35 -8.71 2.04 -6.39
CA GLY A 35 -9.16 1.25 -7.52
C GLY A 35 -9.32 2.02 -8.83
N ASP A 36 -9.00 3.33 -8.85
CA ASP A 36 -9.12 4.19 -10.03
C ASP A 36 -7.88 5.09 -10.22
N ASP A 37 -7.33 5.12 -11.43
CA ASP A 37 -6.18 5.96 -11.79
C ASP A 37 -6.61 7.36 -12.30
N ASP A 38 -7.89 7.56 -12.64
CA ASP A 38 -8.39 8.81 -13.24
C ASP A 38 -8.47 9.98 -12.22
N ASN A 39 -8.35 9.68 -10.92
CA ASN A 39 -8.39 10.67 -9.85
C ASN A 39 -7.06 11.43 -9.65
N ASP A 40 -6.02 11.10 -10.42
CA ASP A 40 -4.64 11.56 -10.20
C ASP A 40 -4.18 12.75 -11.05
N ASP A 41 -5.05 13.31 -11.88
CA ASP A 41 -4.70 14.43 -12.75
C ASP A 41 -4.15 15.63 -11.95
N GLY A 42 -2.87 15.93 -12.16
CA GLY A 42 -2.16 17.05 -11.51
C GLY A 42 -1.69 16.78 -10.07
N ILE A 43 -1.83 15.55 -9.55
CA ILE A 43 -1.35 15.17 -8.22
C ILE A 43 0.14 14.87 -8.24
N ASP A 44 0.89 15.46 -7.31
CA ASP A 44 2.26 15.03 -7.02
C ASP A 44 2.23 13.73 -6.19
N LYS A 45 2.21 12.59 -6.89
CA LYS A 45 2.17 11.25 -6.29
C LYS A 45 3.33 11.00 -5.31
N ILE A 46 4.50 11.58 -5.53
CA ILE A 46 5.64 11.39 -4.61
C ILE A 46 5.35 12.11 -3.28
N SER A 47 4.91 13.37 -3.35
CA SER A 47 4.54 14.14 -2.15
C SER A 47 3.39 13.49 -1.38
N THR A 48 2.36 13.02 -2.08
CA THR A 48 1.23 12.29 -1.48
C THR A 48 1.68 11.02 -0.79
N ASN A 49 2.48 10.17 -1.45
CA ASN A 49 3.02 8.94 -0.88
C ASN A 49 3.88 9.19 0.37
N LEU A 50 4.75 10.20 0.35
CA LEU A 50 5.57 10.55 1.51
C LEU A 50 4.70 11.04 2.67
N THR A 51 3.65 11.81 2.38
CA THR A 51 2.67 12.27 3.37
C THR A 51 1.90 11.10 3.98
N ILE A 52 1.49 10.13 3.17
CA ILE A 52 0.85 8.88 3.63
C ILE A 52 1.78 8.13 4.58
N MET A 53 3.04 7.89 4.19
CA MET A 53 4.00 7.20 5.06
C MET A 53 4.14 7.89 6.42
N TYR A 54 4.30 9.22 6.44
CA TYR A 54 4.36 9.97 7.69
C TYR A 54 3.07 9.84 8.50
N ARG A 55 1.90 9.99 7.86
CA ARG A 55 0.60 9.84 8.52
C ARG A 55 0.49 8.48 9.19
N GLN A 56 0.82 7.39 8.50
CA GLN A 56 0.54 6.03 8.98
C GLN A 56 1.51 5.57 10.06
N LEU A 57 2.80 5.93 9.95
CA LEU A 57 3.79 5.58 10.97
C LEU A 57 3.80 6.53 12.17
N VAL A 58 3.54 7.83 11.98
CA VAL A 58 3.73 8.85 13.03
C VAL A 58 2.40 9.33 13.60
N SER A 59 1.52 9.88 12.76
CA SER A 59 0.29 10.53 13.23
C SER A 59 -0.78 9.53 13.67
N SER A 60 -0.94 8.45 12.90
CA SER A 60 -1.89 7.37 13.16
C SER A 60 -1.28 6.28 14.04
N GLY A 61 0.01 6.01 13.93
CA GLY A 61 0.73 4.95 14.68
C GLY A 61 1.18 5.33 16.10
N LYS A 62 0.55 6.30 16.78
CA LYS A 62 1.06 6.88 18.04
C LYS A 62 1.17 5.90 19.22
N THR A 63 0.47 4.77 19.16
CA THR A 63 0.52 3.74 20.20
C THR A 63 0.59 2.37 19.55
N ALA A 64 1.05 1.37 20.30
CA ALA A 64 1.09 -0.01 19.83
C ALA A 64 -0.29 -0.48 19.31
N ARG A 65 -1.38 -0.17 20.02
CA ARG A 65 -2.74 -0.55 19.57
C ARG A 65 -3.14 0.13 18.26
N LEU A 66 -2.79 1.40 18.07
CA LEU A 66 -3.12 2.09 16.81
C LEU A 66 -2.28 1.59 15.64
N PHE A 67 -1.02 1.21 15.90
CA PHE A 67 -0.12 0.73 14.86
C PHE A 67 -0.37 -0.74 14.49
N PHE A 68 -0.57 -1.63 15.47
CA PHE A 68 -0.75 -3.07 15.27
C PHE A 68 -2.21 -3.50 15.09
N GLY A 69 -3.17 -2.67 15.52
CA GLY A 69 -4.59 -3.03 15.50
C GLY A 69 -5.07 -3.66 16.80
N ASN A 70 -6.26 -4.27 16.72
CA ASN A 70 -6.91 -4.89 17.87
C ASN A 70 -6.35 -6.29 18.17
N SER A 71 -6.41 -6.68 19.44
CA SER A 71 -6.04 -8.02 19.86
C SER A 71 -6.94 -9.08 19.23
N TYR A 72 -6.35 -10.15 18.72
CA TYR A 72 -7.05 -11.35 18.27
C TYR A 72 -6.73 -12.53 19.19
N ARG A 73 -7.75 -13.20 19.73
CA ARG A 73 -7.61 -14.29 20.70
C ARG A 73 -8.46 -15.50 20.31
N ALA A 74 -8.19 -16.63 20.96
CA ALA A 74 -9.00 -17.83 20.79
C ALA A 74 -10.46 -17.56 21.21
N GLY A 75 -11.39 -17.81 20.28
CA GLY A 75 -12.82 -17.55 20.46
C GLY A 75 -13.30 -16.19 19.95
N ASP A 76 -12.40 -15.31 19.48
CA ASP A 76 -12.79 -14.07 18.83
C ASP A 76 -13.29 -14.34 17.40
N GLU A 77 -14.27 -13.54 16.97
CA GLU A 77 -14.70 -13.48 15.57
C GLU A 77 -13.59 -12.90 14.67
N PRO A 78 -13.57 -13.23 13.37
CA PRO A 78 -12.59 -12.70 12.43
C PRO A 78 -12.66 -11.16 12.34
N ASP A 79 -11.60 -10.57 11.76
CA ASP A 79 -11.46 -9.13 11.50
C ASP A 79 -11.56 -8.25 12.76
N PRO A 80 -10.69 -8.47 13.77
CA PRO A 80 -10.75 -7.74 15.04
C PRO A 80 -10.53 -6.23 14.89
N GLY A 81 -9.89 -5.80 13.78
CA GLY A 81 -9.68 -4.39 13.42
C GLY A 81 -8.20 -4.11 13.13
N PRO A 82 -7.87 -3.67 11.91
CA PRO A 82 -6.49 -3.51 11.48
C PRO A 82 -5.79 -2.33 12.15
N GLY A 83 -4.47 -2.38 12.15
CA GLY A 83 -3.61 -1.25 12.52
C GLY A 83 -3.47 -0.22 11.41
N SER A 84 -2.78 0.89 11.70
CA SER A 84 -2.58 1.97 10.74
C SER A 84 -1.93 1.51 9.44
N LEU A 85 -0.81 0.76 9.52
CA LEU A 85 -0.08 0.30 8.34
C LEU A 85 -0.80 -0.77 7.54
N GLU A 86 -1.51 -1.69 8.22
CA GLU A 86 -2.28 -2.75 7.57
C GLU A 86 -3.40 -2.16 6.70
N ASN A 87 -4.03 -1.09 7.18
CA ASN A 87 -5.03 -0.35 6.41
C ASN A 87 -4.40 0.40 5.23
N VAL A 88 -3.41 1.26 5.49
CA VAL A 88 -2.71 2.03 4.46
C VAL A 88 -1.23 2.14 4.88
N PRO A 89 -0.27 1.85 4.00
CA PRO A 89 -0.41 1.61 2.56
C PRO A 89 -0.49 0.13 2.18
N HIS A 90 -0.72 -0.78 3.12
CA HIS A 90 -0.76 -2.22 2.82
C HIS A 90 -2.06 -2.66 2.15
N GLY A 91 -3.21 -2.11 2.57
CA GLY A 91 -4.54 -2.50 2.11
C GLY A 91 -5.06 -1.72 0.90
N THR A 92 -4.18 -1.00 0.20
CA THR A 92 -4.49 -0.11 -0.94
C THR A 92 -3.86 -0.65 -2.20
#